data_AF-A0A916GGK4-F1
#
_entry.id   AF-A0A916GGK4-F1
#
_cell.length_a   1.000
_cell.length_b   1.000
_cell.length_c   1.000
_cell.angle_alpha   90.00
_cell.angle_beta   90.00
_cell.angle_gamma   90.00
#
_symmetry.space_group_name_H-M   'P 1'
#
loop_
_entity.id
_entity.type
_entity.pdbx_description
1 polymer ?
#
loop_
_entity_poly.entity_id
_entity_poly.type
_entity_poly.pdbx_seq_one_letter_code
_entity_poly.pdbx_strand_id
1 'polypeptide(L)' 'MTVWQRNYFEHVIRSDESLDRIRQYVVGNPARWEFDRENPKTRSPDPEDAWRS' A
#
# COMPACT_ATOMS: atom_id res chain seq x y z
N MET A 1 21.86 9.38 -5.69
CA MET A 1 20.77 8.81 -4.87
C MET A 1 19.45 9.24 -5.48
N THR A 2 18.58 8.30 -5.82
CA THR A 2 17.24 8.61 -6.32
C THR A 2 16.31 8.68 -5.14
N VAL A 3 15.70 9.84 -4.88
CA VAL A 3 14.77 10.03 -3.75
C VAL A 3 13.39 9.44 -4.05
N TRP A 4 13.04 9.34 -5.33
CA TRP A 4 11.74 8.87 -5.79
C TRP A 4 11.79 7.41 -6.22
N GLN A 5 10.79 6.65 -5.80
CA GLN A 5 10.48 5.38 -6.46
C GLN A 5 9.98 5.67 -7.89
N ARG A 6 10.25 4.76 -8.83
CA ARG A 6 9.70 4.87 -10.18
C ARG A 6 8.21 4.54 -10.15
N ASN A 7 7.42 5.43 -10.75
CA ASN A 7 5.94 5.39 -10.79
C ASN A 7 5.29 5.75 -9.45
N TYR A 8 4.00 6.08 -9.50
CA TYR A 8 3.17 6.35 -8.33
C TYR A 8 1.78 5.73 -8.53
N PHE A 9 1.12 5.40 -7.42
CA PHE A 9 -0.26 4.92 -7.45
C PHE A 9 -1.23 6.09 -7.61
N GLU A 10 -2.10 6.04 -8.61
CA GLU A 10 -3.19 6.99 -8.83
C GLU A 10 -4.55 6.29 -8.83
N HIS A 11 -5.55 6.92 -8.22
CA HIS A 11 -6.93 6.43 -8.23
C HIS A 11 -7.93 7.59 -8.10
N VAL A 12 -8.90 7.67 -9.02
CA VAL A 12 -9.97 8.69 -8.97
C VAL A 12 -11.13 8.18 -8.13
N ILE A 13 -11.41 8.89 -7.03
CA ILE A 13 -12.52 8.59 -6.12
C ILE A 13 -13.83 9.11 -6.72
N ARG A 14 -14.81 8.22 -6.94
CA ARG A 14 -16.09 8.54 -7.59
C ARG A 14 -17.32 8.25 -6.71
N SER A 15 -17.12 7.72 -5.52
CA SER A 15 -18.18 7.42 -4.56
C SER A 15 -17.69 7.63 -3.13
N ASP A 16 -18.62 7.91 -2.22
CA ASP A 16 -18.32 8.02 -0.79
C ASP A 16 -17.80 6.70 -0.21
N GLU A 17 -18.31 5.57 -0.71
CA GLU A 17 -17.84 4.26 -0.29
C GLU A 17 -16.35 4.05 -0.63
N SER A 18 -15.88 4.46 -1.81
CA SER A 18 -14.45 4.32 -2.14
C SER A 18 -13.59 5.30 -1.35
N LEU A 19 -14.11 6.49 -1.06
CA LEU A 19 -13.46 7.46 -0.19
C LEU A 19 -13.22 6.90 1.21
N ASP A 20 -14.24 6.28 1.81
CA ASP A 20 -14.14 5.75 3.17
C ASP A 20 -13.18 4.56 3.26
N ARG A 21 -13.20 3.67 2.25
CA ARG A 21 -12.22 2.57 2.16
C ARG A 21 -10.78 3.08 2.04
N ILE A 22 -10.54 4.11 1.22
CA ILE A 22 -9.21 4.69 1.04
C ILE A 22 -8.74 5.37 2.33
N ARG A 23 -9.62 6.08 3.04
CA ARG A 23 -9.31 6.66 4.36
C ARG A 23 -8.90 5.60 5.37
N GLN A 24 -9.66 4.51 5.46
CA GLN A 24 -9.33 3.39 6.34
C GLN A 24 -7.98 2.76 5.96
N TYR A 25 -7.72 2.58 4.66
CA TYR A 25 -6.43 2.09 4.17
C TYR A 25 -5.27 3.01 4.58
N VAL A 26 -5.39 4.33 4.40
CA VAL A 26 -4.33 5.28 4.78
C VAL A 26 -4.02 5.23 6.28
N VAL A 27 -5.06 5.13 7.12
CA VAL A 27 -4.88 5.02 8.59
C VAL A 27 -4.27 3.67 8.98
N GLY A 28 -4.66 2.58 8.29
CA GLY A 28 -4.15 1.23 8.58
C GLY A 28 -2.77 0.92 8.00
N ASN A 29 -2.34 1.63 6.95
CA ASN A 29 -1.10 1.34 6.22
C ASN A 29 0.16 1.34 7.11
N PRO A 30 0.37 2.30 8.03
CA PRO A 30 1.56 2.30 8.89
C PRO A 30 1.74 1.00 9.70
N ALA A 31 0.63 0.40 10.16
CA ALA A 31 0.67 -0.86 10.90
C ALA A 31 0.98 -2.07 10.01
N ARG A 32 0.66 -1.99 8.72
CA ARG A 32 0.91 -3.05 7.73
C ARG A 32 2.26 -2.93 7.04
N TRP A 33 2.90 -1.75 7.11
CA TRP A 33 4.13 -1.44 6.38
C TRP A 33 5.29 -2.41 6.66
N GLU A 34 5.37 -2.99 7.86
CA GLU A 34 6.41 -3.98 8.21
C GLU A 34 6.37 -5.26 7.36
N PHE A 35 5.19 -5.60 6.83
CA PHE A 35 4.97 -6.80 6.02
C PHE A 35 4.81 -6.48 4.54
N ASP A 36 4.83 -5.20 4.17
CA ASP A 36 4.65 -4.74 2.80
C ASP A 36 5.87 -5.07 1.94
N ARG A 37 5.66 -5.56 0.72
CA ARG A 37 6.74 -5.92 -0.22
C ARG A 37 7.56 -4.71 -0.68
N GLU A 38 6.98 -3.52 -0.74
CA GLU A 38 7.66 -2.29 -1.16
C GLU A 38 8.50 -1.69 -0.03
N ASN A 39 8.39 -2.20 1.20
CA ASN A 39 9.25 -1.79 2.30
C ASN A 39 10.64 -2.44 2.17
N PRO A 40 11.73 -1.66 1.98
CA PRO A 40 13.08 -2.20 1.79
C PRO A 40 13.63 -3.00 2.99
N LYS A 41 12.97 -2.90 4.15
CA LYS A 41 13.34 -3.62 5.37
C LYS A 41 12.60 -4.96 5.50
N THR A 42 11.55 -5.20 4.72
CA THR A 42 10.75 -6.42 4.78
C THR A 42 11.58 -7.61 4.32
N ARG A 43 11.63 -8.65 5.15
CA ARG A 43 12.30 -9.93 4.85
C ARG A 43 11.31 -11.07 4.61
N SER A 44 10.05 -10.87 4.99
CA SER A 44 8.98 -11.85 4.89
C SER A 44 7.69 -11.08 4.60
N PRO A 45 7.35 -10.91 3.31
CA PRO A 45 6.13 -10.23 2.94
C PRO A 45 4.90 -11.02 3.42
N ASP A 46 3.80 -10.31 3.64
CA ASP A 46 2.52 -10.90 4.04
C ASP A 46 2.12 -12.02 3.05
N PRO A 47 1.79 -13.25 3.50
CA PRO A 47 1.31 -14.30 2.62
C PRO A 47 0.04 -13.91 1.83
N GLU A 48 -0.74 -12.91 2.27
CA GLU A 48 -1.85 -12.36 1.47
C GLU A 48 -1.36 -11.64 0.20
N ASP A 49 -0.19 -11.01 0.22
CA ASP A 49 0.39 -10.36 -0.96
C ASP A 49 0.87 -11.37 -2.02
N ALA A 50 1.07 -12.63 -1.63
CA ALA A 50 1.51 -13.69 -2.53
C ALA A 50 0.44 -14.08 -3.58
N TRP A 51 -0.85 -13.88 -3.27
CA TRP A 51 -1.97 -14.22 -4.16
C TRP A 51 -2.32 -13.12 -5.18
N ARG A 52 -1.64 -11.97 -5.15
CA ARG A 52 -1.78 -10.88 -6.14
C ARG A 52 -0.84 -11.03 -7.35
N SER A 53 -0.14 -12.16 -7.48
CA SER A 53 0.83 -12.43 -8.56
C SER A 53 0.30 -13.46 -9.56
#